data_AF-A0A1J4ZTJ2-F1
#
_entry.id   AF-A0A1J4ZTJ2-F1
#
_cell.length_a   1.000
_cell.length_b   1.000
_cell.length_c   1.000
_cell.angle_alpha   90.00
_cell.angle_beta   90.00
_cell.angle_gamma   90.00
#
_symmetry.space_group_name_H-M   'P 1'
#
loop_
_entity.id
_entity.type
_entity.pdbx_description
1 polymer ?
#
loop_
_entity_poly.entity_id
_entity_poly.type
_entity_poly.pdbx_seq_one_letter_code
_entity_poly.pdbx_strand_id
1 'polypeptide(L)' 'MMETVLELYETRLKPLPIVERLQLAQLLMSDLVKSASRWAIDYSEEWSDEDVRDATRASLAYAAQSFGEEPDDVQTW' A
#
# COMPACT_ATOMS: atom_id res chain seq x y z
N MET A 1 3.16 -29.00 -0.54
CA MET A 1 2.94 -28.36 -1.86
C MET A 1 1.71 -27.50 -1.75
N MET A 2 1.81 -26.23 -2.10
CA MET A 2 0.65 -25.35 -2.15
C MET A 2 -0.05 -25.65 -3.47
N GLU A 3 -1.24 -26.24 -3.43
CA GLU A 3 -2.10 -26.35 -4.62
C GLU A 3 -2.30 -24.94 -5.18
N THR A 4 -2.09 -24.77 -6.47
CA THR A 4 -2.36 -23.47 -7.10
C THR A 4 -3.87 -23.22 -7.07
N VAL A 5 -4.30 -21.96 -6.94
CA VAL A 5 -5.73 -21.60 -6.88
C VAL A 5 -6.50 -22.15 -8.10
N LEU A 6 -5.84 -22.19 -9.26
CA LEU A 6 -6.37 -22.78 -10.50
C LEU A 6 -6.60 -24.29 -10.40
N GLU A 7 -5.66 -25.02 -9.81
CA GLU A 7 -5.75 -26.47 -9.62
C GLU A 7 -6.90 -26.83 -8.66
N LEU A 8 -7.05 -26.07 -7.56
CA LEU A 8 -8.16 -26.23 -6.64
C LEU A 8 -9.51 -25.91 -7.31
N TYR A 9 -9.56 -24.88 -8.15
CA TYR A 9 -10.76 -24.55 -8.92
C TYR A 9 -11.19 -25.68 -9.86
N GLU A 10 -10.26 -26.19 -10.66
CA GLU A 10 -10.56 -27.23 -11.66
C GLU A 10 -10.90 -28.57 -10.99
N THR A 11 -10.23 -28.94 -9.90
CA THR A 11 -10.39 -30.26 -9.26
C THR A 11 -11.51 -30.32 -8.23
N ARG A 12 -11.80 -29.21 -7.52
CA ARG A 12 -12.75 -29.19 -6.39
C ARG A 12 -14.00 -28.38 -6.67
N LEU A 13 -13.87 -27.22 -7.32
CA LEU A 13 -15.01 -26.30 -7.47
C LEU A 13 -15.81 -26.58 -8.75
N LYS A 14 -15.13 -26.82 -9.87
CA LYS A 14 -15.77 -27.03 -11.18
C LYS A 14 -16.67 -28.27 -11.24
N PRO A 15 -16.35 -29.42 -10.62
CA PRO A 15 -17.21 -30.61 -10.64
C PRO A 15 -18.51 -30.46 -9.83
N LEU A 16 -18.59 -29.48 -8.93
CA LEU A 16 -19.77 -29.29 -8.09
C LEU A 16 -20.99 -28.86 -8.92
N PRO A 17 -22.21 -29.24 -8.49
CA PRO A 17 -23.45 -28.71 -9.04
C PRO A 17 -23.48 -27.18 -9.01
N ILE A 18 -24.15 -26.59 -10.00
CA ILE A 18 -24.19 -25.12 -10.14
C ILE A 18 -24.74 -24.42 -8.91
N VAL A 19 -25.70 -25.03 -8.21
CA VAL A 19 -26.30 -24.50 -6.98
C VAL A 19 -25.26 -24.40 -5.86
N GLU A 20 -24.44 -25.44 -5.68
CA GLU A 20 -23.40 -25.45 -4.65
C GLU A 20 -22.30 -24.42 -4.97
N ARG A 21 -21.92 -24.28 -6.24
CA ARG A 21 -20.97 -23.24 -6.66
C ARG A 21 -21.48 -21.82 -6.38
N LEU A 22 -22.77 -21.58 -6.59
CA LEU A 22 -23.40 -20.29 -6.30
C LEU A 22 -23.44 -20.00 -4.79
N GLN A 23 -23.78 -21.00 -3.97
CA GLN A 23 -23.75 -20.87 -2.51
C GLN A 23 -22.32 -20.58 -2.01
N LEU A 24 -21.33 -21.26 -2.58
CA LEU A 24 -19.93 -21.09 -2.21
C LEU A 24 -19.42 -19.70 -2.62
N ALA A 25 -19.81 -19.20 -3.79
CA ALA A 25 -19.53 -17.83 -4.20
C ALA A 25 -20.18 -16.80 -3.23
N GLN A 26 -21.42 -17.03 -2.80
CA GLN A 26 -22.09 -16.17 -1.83
C GLN A 26 -21.36 -16.14 -0.48
N LEU A 27 -20.92 -17.30 0.03
CA LEU A 27 -20.17 -17.41 1.27
C LEU A 27 -18.83 -16.66 1.17
N LEU A 28 -18.09 -16.88 0.09
CA LEU A 28 -16.81 -16.22 -0.16
C LEU A 28 -16.97 -14.70 -0.21
N MET A 29 -17.94 -14.21 -0.99
CA MET A 29 -18.21 -12.77 -1.09
C MET A 29 -18.63 -12.17 0.26
N SER A 30 -19.43 -12.89 1.04
CA SER A 30 -19.84 -12.42 2.38
C SER A 30 -18.66 -12.34 3.35
N ASP A 31 -17.72 -13.28 3.27
CA ASP A 31 -16.50 -13.28 4.08
C ASP A 31 -15.52 -12.17 3.66
N LEU A 32 -15.39 -11.96 2.35
CA LEU A 32 -14.59 -10.86 1.79
C LEU A 32 -15.13 -9.49 2.24
N VAL A 33 -16.45 -9.29 2.23
CA VAL A 33 -17.05 -8.04 2.71
C VAL A 33 -16.76 -7.81 4.20
N LYS A 34 -16.78 -8.87 5.02
CA LYS A 34 -16.44 -8.77 6.45
C LYS A 34 -14.96 -8.44 6.66
N SER A 35 -14.08 -9.06 5.88
CA SER A 35 -12.63 -8.87 5.97
C SER A 35 -12.13 -7.61 5.26
N ALA A 36 -12.92 -6.99 4.39
CA ALA A 36 -12.59 -5.75 3.68
C ALA A 36 -12.20 -4.61 4.63
N SER A 37 -12.74 -4.58 5.85
CA SER A 37 -12.35 -3.63 6.90
C SER A 37 -10.86 -3.73 7.29
N ARG A 38 -10.22 -4.89 7.12
CA ARG A 38 -8.78 -5.09 7.35
C ARG A 38 -7.90 -4.71 6.15
N TRP A 39 -8.50 -4.59 4.96
CA TRP A 39 -7.82 -4.15 3.74
C TRP A 39 -8.11 -2.70 3.38
N ALA A 40 -8.94 -2.01 4.17
CA ALA A 40 -9.07 -0.58 4.08
C ALA A 40 -7.69 0.03 4.37
N ILE A 41 -7.08 0.60 3.34
CA ILE A 41 -5.88 1.43 3.44
C ILE A 41 -6.20 2.49 4.50
N ASP A 42 -5.36 2.56 5.53
CA ASP A 42 -5.51 3.55 6.60
C ASP A 42 -5.13 4.92 6.05
N TYR A 43 -6.12 5.60 5.47
CA TYR A 43 -5.98 6.96 4.97
C TYR A 43 -6.11 7.92 6.15
N SER A 44 -4.99 8.49 6.56
CA SER A 44 -4.93 9.61 7.49
C SER A 44 -4.52 10.87 6.73
N GLU A 45 -5.26 11.96 6.94
CA GLU A 45 -4.84 13.30 6.51
C GLU A 45 -3.86 13.94 7.52
N GLU A 46 -3.74 13.34 8.71
CA GLU A 46 -2.79 13.75 9.74
C GLU A 46 -1.42 13.11 9.49
N TRP A 47 -0.38 13.93 9.59
CA TRP A 47 1.01 13.45 9.55
C TRP A 47 1.33 12.70 10.84
N SER A 48 1.98 11.54 10.71
CA SER A 48 2.54 10.87 11.87
C SER A 48 3.73 11.66 12.42
N ASP A 49 4.10 11.39 13.68
CA ASP A 49 5.31 11.96 14.28
C ASP A 49 6.58 11.61 13.48
N GLU A 50 6.58 10.48 12.78
CA GLU A 50 7.68 10.07 11.91
C GLU A 50 7.76 10.96 10.66
N ASP A 51 6.63 11.21 10.00
CA ASP A 51 6.55 12.09 8.84
C ASP A 51 7.04 13.50 9.17
N VAL A 52 6.65 14.04 10.34
CA VAL A 52 7.09 15.36 10.81
C VAL A 52 8.60 15.41 11.03
N ARG A 53 9.17 14.37 11.67
CA ARG A 53 10.62 14.28 11.90
C ARG A 53 11.40 14.22 10.58
N ASP A 54 10.92 13.42 9.63
CA ASP A 54 11.59 13.25 8.34
C ASP A 54 11.53 14.53 7.51
N ALA A 55 10.37 15.19 7.46
CA ALA A 55 10.22 16.48 6.80
C ALA A 55 11.13 17.56 7.42
N THR A 56 11.22 17.59 8.76
CA THR A 56 12.11 18.52 9.47
C THR A 56 13.57 18.25 9.13
N ARG A 57 14.00 16.98 9.16
CA ARG A 57 15.38 16.58 8.84
C ARG A 57 15.74 16.93 7.40
N ALA A 58 14.84 16.64 6.45
CA ALA A 58 15.05 16.97 5.05
C ALA A 58 15.18 18.48 4.84
N SER A 59 14.33 19.27 5.50
CA SER A 59 14.37 20.74 5.44
C SER A 59 15.68 21.30 5.97
N LEU A 60 16.18 20.79 7.11
CA LEU A 60 17.46 21.20 7.69
C LEU A 60 18.65 20.81 6.82
N ALA A 61 18.64 19.61 6.23
CA ALA A 61 19.70 19.17 5.32
C ALA A 61 19.75 20.06 4.07
N TYR A 62 18.59 20.40 3.51
CA TYR A 62 18.47 21.32 2.38
C TYR A 62 18.97 22.73 2.74
N ALA A 63 18.58 23.25 3.91
CA ALA A 63 19.07 24.54 4.39
C ALA A 63 20.60 24.52 4.55
N ALA A 64 21.16 23.50 5.18
CA ALA A 64 22.60 23.37 5.35
C ALA A 64 23.36 23.30 4.01
N GLN A 65 22.78 22.66 2.99
CA GLN A 65 23.34 22.64 1.63
C GLN A 65 23.27 24.02 0.96
N SER A 66 22.14 24.72 1.08
CA SER A 66 21.94 26.04 0.47
C SER A 66 22.73 27.17 1.14
N PHE A 67 23.08 27.05 2.43
CA PHE A 67 24.00 27.97 3.11
C PHE A 67 25.48 27.58 2.98
N GLY A 68 25.79 26.40 2.44
CA GLY A 68 27.14 25.93 2.17
C GLY A 68 27.67 26.26 0.77
N GLU A 69 26.82 26.78 -0.12
CA GLU A 69 27.16 27.26 -1.46
C GLU A 69 27.15 28.80 -1.46
N GLU A 70 28.21 29.42 -0.93
CA GLU A 70 28.61 30.76 -1.36
C GLU A 70 29.30 30.60 -2.73
N PRO A 71 28.74 31.12 -3.83
CA PRO A 71 29.51 31.30 -5.05
C PRO A 71 30.55 32.40 -4.78
N ASP A 72 31.80 31.97 -4.58
CA ASP A 72 32.97 32.80 -4.80
C ASP A 72 32.94 33.27 -6.26
N ASP A 73 33.27 34.55 -6.48
CA ASP A 73 33.38 35.27 -7.76
C ASP A 73 32.10 35.79 -8.45
N VAL A 74 31.87 37.09 -8.25
CA VAL A 74 31.68 38.02 -9.38
C VAL A 74 32.53 39.28 -9.17
N GLN A 75 33.81 39.20 -9.56
CA GLN A 75 34.52 40.36 -10.09
C GLN A 75 33.89 40.72 -11.43
N THR A 76 33.38 41.94 -11.60
CA THR A 76 33.42 42.64 -12.88
C THR A 76 33.15 44.15 -12.73
N TRP A 77 34.21 44.91 -13.04
CA TRP A 77 34.34 46.37 -13.28
C TRP A 77 34.48 47.31 -12.08
#